data_AF-A0A9E4WMI8-F1
#
_entry.id   AF-A0A9E4WMI8-F1
#
_cell.length_a   1.000
_cell.length_b   1.000
_cell.length_c   1.000
_cell.angle_alpha   90.00
_cell.angle_beta   90.00
_cell.angle_gamma   90.00
#
_symmetry.space_group_name_H-M   'P 1'
#
loop_
_entity.id
_entity.type
_entity.pdbx_description
1 polymer ?
#
loop_
_entity_poly.entity_id
_entity_poly.type
_entity_poly.pdbx_seq_one_letter_code
_entity_poly.pdbx_strand_id
1 'polypeptide(L)'
;MNSDDSPNRKRIWLPRYAEHAGFLLIAAVGLLVARAGLESLPDRPEAAAAPEVSDAEPLVLELPDYVQPSDQSLRRIASVHTLIPTRERLTILKYVVQAGDTLFGISNRFGLQPETVLWGNFDTLEDNPHSLKPGQDLNILPVDGTFYVWKEGDGLIGVADFFGVSPQDILDWPGNQLPQDLDFINPDIEPGFPIVIPGGSRETVDWRAPRITRANPASARILGPGFCGSVYDGPVGAGYFVWPTPGRSISGYSFSINIHPALDIGGGEGNAIYAVDAGVVVYAGW
;
A
#
# COMPACT_ATOMS: atom_id res chain seq x y z
N MET A 1 63.40 20.91 37.54
CA MET A 1 61.94 21.06 37.78
C MET A 1 61.20 20.23 36.76
N ASN A 2 60.44 19.27 37.29
CA ASN A 2 59.21 18.63 36.82
C ASN A 2 59.23 17.91 35.46
N SER A 3 59.35 16.58 35.40
CA SER A 3 58.50 15.48 35.95
C SER A 3 57.49 15.04 34.90
N ASP A 4 57.97 14.11 34.07
CA ASP A 4 57.20 13.20 33.25
C ASP A 4 56.62 12.13 34.18
N ASP A 5 55.31 12.16 34.45
CA ASP A 5 54.62 11.09 35.18
C ASP A 5 53.14 11.05 34.75
N SER A 6 52.81 10.08 33.87
CA SER A 6 51.44 9.73 33.51
C SER A 6 51.13 8.33 34.03
N PRO A 7 50.13 8.15 34.93
CA PRO A 7 49.92 6.89 35.59
C PRO A 7 49.16 5.88 34.70
N ASN A 8 49.72 4.68 34.71
CA ASN A 8 49.19 3.41 34.22
C ASN A 8 47.73 3.16 34.68
N ARG A 9 46.73 3.25 33.77
CA ARG A 9 45.36 2.77 34.06
C ARG A 9 45.30 1.24 33.89
N LYS A 10 45.36 0.53 35.02
CA LYS A 10 45.04 -0.90 35.09
C LYS A 10 43.55 -1.11 34.79
N ARG A 11 43.23 -1.80 33.70
CA ARG A 11 41.87 -2.31 33.41
C ARG A 11 41.49 -3.35 34.46
N ILE A 12 40.54 -3.03 35.32
CA ILE A 12 39.93 -3.96 36.28
C ILE A 12 38.99 -4.86 35.48
N TRP A 13 39.36 -6.12 35.31
CA TRP A 13 38.47 -7.17 34.84
C TRP A 13 37.50 -7.52 35.98
N LEU A 14 36.26 -7.01 35.93
CA LEU A 14 35.19 -7.62 36.70
C LEU A 14 34.81 -8.97 36.05
N PRO A 15 34.70 -10.06 36.82
CA PRO A 15 34.26 -11.33 36.28
C PRO A 15 32.78 -11.22 35.88
N ARG A 16 32.47 -11.62 34.64
CA ARG A 16 31.12 -11.65 34.03
C ARG A 16 30.02 -12.33 34.87
N TYR A 17 30.39 -13.07 35.92
CA TYR A 17 29.46 -13.66 36.88
C TYR A 17 28.71 -12.63 37.74
N ALA A 18 29.27 -11.43 37.95
CA ALA A 18 28.61 -10.37 38.73
C ALA A 18 27.39 -9.77 37.99
N GLU A 19 27.44 -9.71 36.65
CA GLU A 19 26.35 -9.16 35.83
C GLU A 19 25.13 -10.11 35.80
N HIS A 20 25.37 -11.42 35.72
CA HIS A 20 24.30 -12.42 35.76
C HIS A 20 23.61 -12.52 37.13
N ALA A 21 24.37 -12.36 38.23
CA ALA A 21 23.80 -12.31 39.57
C ALA A 21 22.88 -11.09 39.77
N GLY A 22 23.25 -9.94 39.21
CA GLY A 22 22.41 -8.73 39.21
C GLY A 22 21.10 -8.94 38.46
N PHE A 23 21.15 -9.53 37.27
CA PHE A 23 19.94 -9.84 36.48
C PHE A 23 19.01 -10.83 37.18
N LEU A 24 19.56 -11.90 37.80
CA LEU A 24 18.75 -12.86 38.54
C LEU A 24 18.09 -12.23 39.78
N LEU A 25 18.77 -11.30 40.44
CA LEU A 25 18.21 -10.60 41.60
C LEU A 25 17.10 -9.63 41.19
N ILE A 26 17.25 -8.91 40.07
CA ILE A 26 16.19 -8.06 39.50
C ILE A 26 14.99 -8.91 39.06
N ALA A 27 15.22 -10.05 38.42
CA ALA A 27 14.15 -10.97 38.02
C ALA A 27 13.41 -11.55 39.23
N ALA A 28 14.13 -11.91 40.30
CA ALA A 28 13.53 -12.43 41.53
C ALA A 28 12.71 -11.36 42.27
N VAL A 29 13.20 -10.11 42.33
CA VAL A 29 12.46 -8.99 42.89
C VAL A 29 11.24 -8.66 42.03
N GLY A 30 11.36 -8.67 40.71
CA GLY A 30 10.24 -8.49 39.79
C GLY A 30 9.15 -9.55 39.97
N LEU A 31 9.54 -10.81 40.18
CA LEU A 31 8.61 -11.91 40.44
C LEU A 31 7.91 -11.78 41.81
N LEU A 32 8.64 -11.30 42.83
CA LEU A 32 8.08 -11.03 44.16
C LEU A 32 7.09 -9.85 44.13
N VAL A 33 7.40 -8.78 43.42
CA VAL A 33 6.51 -7.63 43.22
C VAL A 33 5.27 -8.03 42.40
N ALA A 34 5.44 -8.85 41.37
CA ALA A 34 4.33 -9.37 40.58
C ALA A 34 3.40 -10.27 41.42
N ARG A 35 3.95 -11.12 42.30
CA ARG A 35 3.12 -11.91 43.23
C ARG A 35 2.38 -11.05 44.25
N ALA A 36 3.05 -10.08 44.85
CA ALA A 36 2.42 -9.16 45.81
C ALA A 36 1.32 -8.31 45.15
N GLY A 37 1.50 -7.92 43.88
CA GLY A 37 0.48 -7.18 43.11
C GLY A 37 -0.71 -8.03 42.68
N LEU A 38 -0.55 -9.35 42.53
CA LEU A 38 -1.65 -10.27 42.21
C LEU A 38 -2.56 -10.52 43.43
N GLU A 39 -2.02 -10.46 44.64
CA GLU A 39 -2.78 -10.58 45.89
C GLU A 39 -3.55 -9.31 46.26
N SER A 40 -3.22 -8.16 45.66
CA SER A 40 -3.89 -6.87 45.89
C SER A 40 -4.88 -6.47 44.79
N LEU A 41 -5.22 -7.39 43.87
CA LEU A 41 -6.27 -7.10 42.90
C LEU A 41 -7.61 -7.01 43.65
N PRO A 42 -8.38 -5.92 43.47
CA PRO A 42 -9.73 -5.86 44.02
C PRO A 42 -10.54 -7.02 43.44
N ASP A 43 -11.29 -7.71 44.31
CA ASP A 43 -12.20 -8.77 43.88
C ASP A 43 -13.01 -8.28 42.68
N ARG A 44 -13.01 -9.09 41.62
CA ARG A 44 -13.81 -8.86 40.42
C ARG A 44 -15.23 -8.55 40.90
N PRO A 45 -15.84 -7.41 40.51
CA PRO A 45 -17.22 -7.15 40.90
C PRO A 45 -18.02 -8.36 40.42
N GLU A 46 -18.63 -9.05 41.38
CA GLU A 46 -19.51 -10.17 41.08
C GLU A 46 -20.52 -9.64 40.07
N ALA A 47 -20.61 -10.34 38.92
CA ALA A 47 -21.52 -9.96 37.87
C ALA A 47 -22.89 -9.84 38.53
N ALA A 48 -23.41 -8.62 38.62
CA ALA A 48 -24.75 -8.39 39.12
C ALA A 48 -25.65 -9.33 38.32
N ALA A 49 -26.27 -10.29 39.02
CA ALA A 49 -27.23 -11.18 38.41
C ALA A 49 -28.21 -10.29 37.64
N ALA A 50 -28.44 -10.64 36.36
CA ALA A 50 -29.50 -10.01 35.60
C ALA A 50 -30.77 -10.06 36.45
N PRO A 51 -31.56 -8.98 36.52
CA PRO A 51 -32.81 -9.01 37.26
C PRO A 51 -33.59 -10.22 36.75
N GLU A 52 -34.01 -11.10 37.66
CA GLU A 52 -34.90 -12.20 37.31
C GLU A 52 -36.10 -11.58 36.59
N VAL A 53 -36.32 -12.05 35.36
CA VAL A 53 -37.51 -11.71 34.60
C VAL A 53 -38.67 -12.31 35.39
N SER A 54 -39.29 -11.47 36.22
CA SER A 54 -40.60 -11.75 36.80
C SER A 54 -41.50 -12.17 35.65
N ASP A 55 -42.11 -13.35 35.76
CA ASP A 55 -43.14 -13.83 34.85
C ASP A 55 -44.29 -12.79 34.82
N ALA A 56 -44.16 -11.80 33.94
CA ALA A 56 -45.23 -10.89 33.64
C ALA A 56 -46.29 -11.71 32.91
N GLU A 57 -47.47 -11.83 33.49
CA GLU A 57 -48.62 -12.43 32.80
C GLU A 57 -48.75 -11.83 31.40
N PRO A 58 -48.93 -12.67 30.36
CA PRO A 58 -49.00 -12.18 29.00
C PRO A 58 -50.15 -11.19 28.91
N LEU A 59 -49.82 -9.93 28.59
CA LEU A 59 -50.80 -8.89 28.36
C LEU A 59 -51.54 -9.25 27.06
N VAL A 60 -52.67 -9.94 27.18
CA VAL A 60 -53.57 -10.21 26.07
C VAL A 60 -54.25 -8.89 25.71
N LEU A 61 -53.59 -8.13 24.84
CA LEU A 61 -54.23 -7.00 24.15
C LEU A 61 -55.28 -7.60 23.20
N GLU A 62 -56.55 -7.51 23.59
CA GLU A 62 -57.65 -7.65 22.64
C GLU A 62 -57.49 -6.57 21.56
N LEU A 63 -57.02 -7.00 20.40
CA LEU A 63 -56.97 -6.13 19.24
C LEU A 63 -58.42 -5.76 18.89
N PRO A 64 -58.71 -4.48 18.61
CA PRO A 64 -60.04 -4.09 18.20
C PRO A 64 -60.45 -4.89 16.96
N ASP A 65 -61.72 -5.28 16.92
CA ASP A 65 -62.28 -5.98 15.76
C ASP A 65 -61.99 -5.21 14.48
N TYR A 66 -61.57 -5.93 13.45
CA TYR A 66 -61.37 -5.36 12.13
C TYR A 66 -62.70 -4.83 11.59
N VAL A 67 -62.88 -3.51 11.67
CA VAL A 67 -64.01 -2.82 11.04
C VAL A 67 -63.73 -2.73 9.55
N GLN A 68 -64.58 -3.37 8.74
CA GLN A 68 -64.50 -3.21 7.29
C GLN A 68 -64.63 -1.73 6.94
N PRO A 69 -63.66 -1.14 6.24
CA PRO A 69 -63.71 0.27 5.92
C PRO A 69 -64.87 0.57 4.96
N SER A 70 -65.62 1.65 5.23
CA SER A 70 -66.65 2.16 4.33
C SER A 70 -66.06 2.66 3.00
N ASP A 71 -66.92 2.91 2.00
CA ASP A 71 -66.55 3.29 0.63
C ASP A 71 -65.70 4.58 0.48
N GLN A 72 -65.41 5.28 1.58
CA GLN A 72 -64.50 6.44 1.64
C GLN A 72 -63.09 6.10 2.13
N SER A 73 -62.70 4.83 2.14
CA SER A 73 -61.35 4.42 2.52
C SER A 73 -60.34 4.59 1.41
N LEU A 74 -59.11 4.97 1.79
CA LEU A 74 -57.95 4.94 0.92
C LEU A 74 -57.66 3.49 0.51
N ARG A 75 -58.12 3.10 -0.67
CA ARG A 75 -57.81 1.80 -1.25
C ARG A 75 -56.36 1.83 -1.73
N ARG A 76 -55.49 1.01 -1.13
CA ARG A 76 -54.14 0.78 -1.67
C ARG A 76 -54.28 0.00 -2.97
N ILE A 77 -54.10 0.66 -4.11
CA ILE A 77 -53.97 -0.01 -5.39
C ILE A 77 -52.63 -0.76 -5.35
N ALA A 78 -52.67 -2.09 -5.44
CA ALA A 78 -51.46 -2.89 -5.52
C ALA A 78 -50.79 -2.63 -6.88
N SER A 79 -49.68 -1.86 -6.89
CA SER A 79 -48.80 -1.81 -8.04
C SER A 79 -48.00 -3.11 -8.08
N VAL A 80 -48.26 -3.96 -9.07
CA VAL A 80 -47.40 -5.12 -9.39
C VAL A 80 -46.07 -4.71 -10.01
N HIS A 81 -45.95 -3.45 -10.43
CA HIS A 81 -44.69 -2.91 -10.93
C HIS A 81 -43.82 -2.46 -9.76
N THR A 82 -42.83 -3.28 -9.44
CA THR A 82 -41.71 -2.91 -8.57
C THR A 82 -40.57 -2.43 -9.45
N LEU A 83 -40.12 -1.19 -9.27
CA LEU A 83 -38.80 -0.78 -9.72
C LEU A 83 -37.81 -1.55 -8.86
N ILE A 84 -37.16 -2.57 -9.42
CA ILE A 84 -35.99 -3.18 -8.77
C ILE A 84 -34.91 -2.10 -8.84
N PRO A 85 -34.50 -1.48 -7.72
CA PRO A 85 -33.39 -0.55 -7.77
C PRO A 85 -32.19 -1.34 -8.27
N THR A 86 -31.48 -0.80 -9.27
CA THR A 86 -30.15 -1.27 -9.64
C THR A 86 -29.28 -1.10 -8.40
N ARG A 87 -29.16 -2.15 -7.58
CA ARG A 87 -28.26 -2.12 -6.43
C ARG A 87 -26.86 -2.18 -6.99
N GLU A 88 -26.09 -1.14 -6.74
CA GLU A 88 -24.67 -1.17 -7.04
C GLU A 88 -24.03 -2.33 -6.29
N ARG A 89 -23.17 -3.06 -7.00
CA ARG A 89 -22.43 -4.17 -6.42
C ARG A 89 -21.42 -3.59 -5.45
N LEU A 90 -21.18 -4.26 -4.32
CA LEU A 90 -20.16 -3.86 -3.35
C LEU A 90 -18.94 -4.79 -3.32
N THR A 91 -19.08 -6.01 -3.84
CA THR A 91 -18.03 -7.04 -3.81
C THR A 91 -17.29 -7.11 -5.13
N ILE A 92 -16.00 -7.45 -5.13
CA ILE A 92 -15.22 -7.67 -6.35
C ILE A 92 -15.70 -8.95 -7.07
N LEU A 93 -15.88 -8.89 -8.39
CA LEU A 93 -16.23 -10.04 -9.22
C LEU A 93 -14.97 -10.61 -9.86
N LYS A 94 -14.81 -11.94 -9.87
CA LYS A 94 -13.79 -12.62 -10.66
C LYS A 94 -14.30 -12.90 -12.06
N TYR A 95 -13.57 -12.46 -13.07
CA TYR A 95 -13.91 -12.65 -14.48
C TYR A 95 -12.77 -13.36 -15.21
N VAL A 96 -13.08 -14.49 -15.84
CA VAL A 96 -12.13 -15.20 -16.70
C VAL A 96 -12.16 -14.59 -18.09
N VAL A 97 -11.03 -14.07 -18.55
CA VAL A 97 -10.88 -13.45 -19.88
C VAL A 97 -11.22 -14.46 -20.97
N GLN A 98 -12.07 -14.07 -21.91
CA GLN A 98 -12.49 -14.91 -23.03
C GLN A 98 -11.72 -14.53 -24.31
N ALA A 99 -11.73 -15.44 -25.28
CA ALA A 99 -11.17 -15.16 -26.59
C ALA A 99 -11.93 -14.00 -27.26
N GLY A 100 -11.19 -12.99 -27.72
CA GLY A 100 -11.75 -11.78 -28.34
C GLY A 100 -12.10 -10.66 -27.36
N ASP A 101 -11.95 -10.86 -26.06
CA ASP A 101 -12.06 -9.77 -25.09
C ASP A 101 -10.92 -8.75 -25.29
N THR A 102 -11.24 -7.49 -25.01
CA THR A 102 -10.27 -6.40 -24.88
C THR A 102 -10.47 -5.72 -23.54
N LEU A 103 -9.43 -5.07 -23.01
CA LEU A 103 -9.54 -4.31 -21.75
C LEU A 103 -10.71 -3.33 -21.79
N PHE A 104 -10.83 -2.56 -22.88
CA PHE A 104 -11.91 -1.61 -23.12
C PHE A 104 -13.29 -2.29 -23.26
N GLY A 105 -13.35 -3.45 -23.92
CA GLY A 105 -14.60 -4.20 -24.06
C GLY A 105 -15.10 -4.74 -22.73
N ILE A 106 -14.18 -5.23 -21.89
CA ILE A 106 -14.48 -5.69 -20.53
C ILE A 106 -14.94 -4.51 -19.67
N SER A 107 -14.19 -3.40 -19.66
CA SER A 107 -14.53 -2.23 -18.84
C SER A 107 -15.90 -1.67 -19.21
N ASN A 108 -16.19 -1.51 -20.51
CA ASN A 108 -17.50 -1.06 -21.00
C ASN A 108 -18.64 -2.00 -20.61
N ARG A 109 -18.41 -3.31 -20.64
CA ARG A 109 -19.43 -4.31 -20.22
C ARG A 109 -19.81 -4.13 -18.75
N PHE A 110 -18.86 -3.76 -17.91
CA PHE A 110 -19.06 -3.58 -16.46
C PHE A 110 -19.30 -2.13 -16.04
N GLY A 111 -19.34 -1.18 -16.99
CA GLY A 111 -19.56 0.23 -16.69
C GLY A 111 -18.40 0.88 -15.93
N LEU A 112 -17.17 0.44 -16.20
CA LEU A 112 -15.94 0.92 -15.55
C LEU A 112 -15.03 1.63 -16.56
N GLN A 113 -14.14 2.47 -16.04
CA GLN A 113 -13.01 2.98 -16.78
C GLN A 113 -12.02 1.84 -17.13
N PRO A 114 -11.44 1.83 -18.34
CA PRO A 114 -10.39 0.87 -18.71
C PRO A 114 -9.24 0.82 -17.71
N GLU A 115 -8.87 1.98 -17.18
CA GLU A 115 -7.84 2.18 -16.16
C GLU A 115 -8.18 1.46 -14.86
N THR A 116 -9.45 1.46 -14.44
CA THR A 116 -9.89 0.72 -13.23
C THR A 116 -9.68 -0.78 -13.39
N VAL A 117 -9.98 -1.33 -14.57
CA VAL A 117 -9.71 -2.75 -14.85
C VAL A 117 -8.21 -3.03 -14.89
N LEU A 118 -7.40 -2.09 -15.38
CA LEU A 118 -5.96 -2.21 -15.44
C LEU A 118 -5.32 -2.19 -14.04
N TRP A 119 -5.59 -1.13 -13.26
CA TRP A 119 -5.06 -0.92 -11.91
C TRP A 119 -5.59 -1.96 -10.92
N GLY A 120 -6.84 -2.39 -11.10
CA GLY A 120 -7.45 -3.47 -10.35
C GLY A 120 -6.75 -4.83 -10.49
N ASN A 121 -5.94 -4.98 -11.54
CA ASN A 121 -5.26 -6.21 -11.94
C ASN A 121 -3.77 -5.98 -12.20
N PHE A 122 -3.15 -5.03 -11.48
CA PHE A 122 -1.74 -4.69 -11.65
C PHE A 122 -0.83 -5.92 -11.62
N ASP A 123 -1.04 -6.86 -10.70
CA ASP A 123 -0.21 -8.07 -10.58
C ASP A 123 -0.33 -9.02 -11.80
N THR A 124 -1.40 -8.91 -12.59
CA THR A 124 -1.64 -9.76 -13.77
C THR A 124 -1.30 -9.03 -15.07
N LEU A 125 -1.56 -7.72 -15.14
CA LEU A 125 -1.46 -6.93 -16.37
C LEU A 125 -0.23 -6.01 -16.40
N GLU A 126 0.36 -5.68 -15.25
CA GLU A 126 1.53 -4.80 -15.11
C GLU A 126 1.38 -3.46 -15.84
N ASP A 127 0.22 -2.80 -15.71
CA ASP A 127 -0.14 -1.56 -16.40
C ASP A 127 -0.01 -1.62 -17.94
N ASN A 128 -0.02 -2.82 -18.52
CA ASN A 128 0.05 -3.03 -19.97
C ASN A 128 -1.25 -3.69 -20.49
N PRO A 129 -2.09 -2.96 -21.24
CA PRO A 129 -3.31 -3.50 -21.84
C PRO A 129 -3.07 -4.70 -22.79
N HIS A 130 -1.87 -4.81 -23.38
CA HIS A 130 -1.49 -5.91 -24.26
C HIS A 130 -1.10 -7.20 -23.50
N SER A 131 -0.97 -7.15 -22.18
CA SER A 131 -0.74 -8.32 -21.33
C SER A 131 -1.99 -9.20 -21.18
N LEU A 132 -3.17 -8.70 -21.60
CA LEU A 132 -4.44 -9.40 -21.51
C LEU A 132 -4.46 -10.65 -22.41
N LYS A 133 -4.75 -11.81 -21.83
CA LYS A 133 -4.79 -13.11 -22.51
C LYS A 133 -6.01 -13.92 -22.06
N PRO A 134 -6.65 -14.69 -22.96
CA PRO A 134 -7.72 -15.61 -22.58
C PRO A 134 -7.30 -16.56 -21.46
N GLY A 135 -8.20 -16.82 -20.52
CA GLY A 135 -8.00 -17.68 -19.36
C GLY A 135 -7.43 -16.98 -18.11
N GLN A 136 -7.04 -15.70 -18.18
CA GLN A 136 -6.64 -14.93 -17.00
C GLN A 136 -7.85 -14.60 -16.11
N ASP A 137 -7.65 -14.66 -14.79
CA ASP A 137 -8.64 -14.20 -13.81
C ASP A 137 -8.43 -12.72 -13.51
N LEU A 138 -9.42 -11.89 -13.83
CA LEU A 138 -9.43 -10.47 -13.50
C LEU A 138 -10.37 -10.17 -12.33
N ASN A 139 -9.91 -9.32 -11.42
CA ASN A 139 -10.72 -8.55 -10.49
C ASN A 139 -11.48 -7.47 -11.26
N ILE A 140 -12.81 -7.54 -11.21
CA ILE A 140 -13.68 -6.49 -11.71
C ILE A 140 -14.21 -5.73 -10.50
N LEU A 141 -13.78 -4.49 -10.35
CA LEU A 141 -14.11 -3.64 -9.20
C LEU A 141 -15.57 -3.18 -9.27
N PRO A 142 -16.24 -2.96 -8.13
CA PRO A 142 -17.62 -2.46 -8.11
C PRO A 142 -17.78 -1.04 -8.64
N VAL A 143 -16.74 -0.22 -8.49
CA VAL A 143 -16.70 1.20 -8.83
C VAL A 143 -15.37 1.53 -9.47
N ASP A 144 -15.29 2.68 -10.14
CA ASP A 144 -14.02 3.22 -10.62
C ASP A 144 -13.06 3.46 -9.46
N GLY A 145 -11.81 3.03 -9.63
CA GLY A 145 -10.81 3.09 -8.57
C GLY A 145 -9.68 2.09 -8.73
N THR A 146 -9.00 1.79 -7.63
CA THR A 146 -7.86 0.86 -7.60
C THR A 146 -8.07 -0.26 -6.59
N PHE A 147 -7.57 -1.45 -6.91
CA PHE A 147 -7.49 -2.58 -5.98
C PHE A 147 -6.14 -2.52 -5.25
N TYR A 148 -6.16 -2.60 -3.93
CA TYR A 148 -4.95 -2.57 -3.12
C TYR A 148 -4.98 -3.70 -2.10
N VAL A 149 -3.82 -4.33 -1.89
CA VAL A 149 -3.63 -5.33 -0.84
C VAL A 149 -2.81 -4.67 0.25
N TRP A 150 -3.39 -4.59 1.45
CA TRP A 150 -2.79 -3.94 2.61
C TRP A 150 -1.42 -4.54 2.94
N LYS A 151 -0.44 -3.71 3.29
CA LYS A 151 0.91 -4.14 3.67
C LYS A 151 1.19 -3.81 5.13
N GLU A 152 2.17 -4.52 5.68
CA GLU A 152 2.64 -4.28 7.04
C GLU A 152 3.21 -2.87 7.18
N GLY A 153 2.70 -2.13 8.17
CA GLY A 153 3.10 -0.76 8.44
C GLY A 153 2.43 0.30 7.56
N ASP A 154 1.48 -0.06 6.70
CA ASP A 154 0.69 0.90 5.96
C ASP A 154 -0.19 1.75 6.92
N GLY A 155 -0.34 3.03 6.59
CA GLY A 155 -1.30 3.94 7.21
C GLY A 155 -2.32 4.40 6.18
N LEU A 156 -3.57 4.58 6.60
CA LEU A 156 -4.66 4.96 5.69
C LEU A 156 -4.40 6.30 5.00
N ILE A 157 -3.76 7.26 5.69
CA ILE A 157 -3.35 8.55 5.10
C ILE A 157 -2.36 8.34 3.96
N GLY A 158 -1.28 7.60 4.21
CA GLY A 158 -0.24 7.38 3.20
C GLY A 158 -0.76 6.60 1.99
N VAL A 159 -1.63 5.62 2.22
CA VAL A 159 -2.30 4.87 1.15
C VAL A 159 -3.21 5.80 0.35
N ALA A 160 -4.08 6.57 1.01
CA ALA A 160 -5.00 7.49 0.34
C ALA A 160 -4.25 8.55 -0.50
N ASP A 161 -3.20 9.14 0.06
CA ASP A 161 -2.35 10.13 -0.61
C ASP A 161 -1.67 9.53 -1.85
N PHE A 162 -1.17 8.29 -1.76
CA PHE A 162 -0.56 7.59 -2.89
C PHE A 162 -1.52 7.40 -4.07
N PHE A 163 -2.80 7.16 -3.79
CA PHE A 163 -3.84 6.96 -4.81
C PHE A 163 -4.65 8.24 -5.13
N GLY A 164 -4.32 9.37 -4.50
CA GLY A 164 -4.93 10.67 -4.75
C GLY A 164 -6.38 10.81 -4.29
N VAL A 165 -6.77 10.12 -3.21
CA VAL A 165 -8.12 10.19 -2.62
C VAL A 165 -8.07 10.65 -1.17
N SER A 166 -9.22 10.95 -0.56
CA SER A 166 -9.25 11.19 0.88
C SER A 166 -9.27 9.85 1.64
N PRO A 167 -8.67 9.77 2.85
CA PRO A 167 -8.78 8.59 3.71
C PRO A 167 -10.25 8.24 4.02
N GLN A 168 -11.11 9.27 4.07
CA GLN A 168 -12.54 9.11 4.33
C GLN A 168 -13.24 8.36 3.19
N ASP A 169 -12.86 8.58 1.93
CA ASP A 169 -13.44 7.86 0.78
C ASP A 169 -13.18 6.35 0.86
N ILE A 170 -12.02 5.95 1.42
CA ILE A 170 -11.66 4.55 1.63
C ILE A 170 -12.43 3.96 2.82
N LEU A 171 -12.56 4.72 3.92
CA LEU A 171 -13.26 4.30 5.13
C LEU A 171 -14.78 4.18 4.91
N ASP A 172 -15.39 5.17 4.26
CA ASP A 172 -16.83 5.25 4.04
C ASP A 172 -17.32 4.27 2.99
N TRP A 173 -16.41 3.70 2.20
CA TRP A 173 -16.76 2.68 1.22
C TRP A 173 -17.21 1.38 1.90
N PRO A 174 -18.50 1.01 1.83
CA PRO A 174 -19.01 -0.14 2.56
C PRO A 174 -18.45 -1.47 2.06
N GLY A 175 -17.89 -1.50 0.84
CA GLY A 175 -17.26 -2.71 0.29
C GLY A 175 -15.97 -3.11 1.01
N ASN A 176 -15.29 -2.17 1.69
CA ASN A 176 -14.06 -2.46 2.44
C ASN A 176 -14.32 -3.00 3.85
N GLN A 177 -15.53 -2.81 4.38
CA GLN A 177 -15.94 -3.30 5.71
C GLN A 177 -14.98 -2.84 6.84
N LEU A 178 -14.43 -1.63 6.71
CA LEU A 178 -13.54 -1.05 7.72
C LEU A 178 -14.34 -0.49 8.90
N PRO A 179 -13.83 -0.60 10.14
CA PRO A 179 -14.49 -0.07 11.32
C PRO A 179 -14.47 1.46 11.29
N GLN A 180 -15.58 2.11 11.63
CA GLN A 180 -15.72 3.58 11.48
C GLN A 180 -14.86 4.39 12.47
N ASP A 181 -14.33 3.76 13.50
CA ASP A 181 -13.40 4.31 14.49
C ASP A 181 -11.93 3.99 14.19
N LEU A 182 -11.61 3.54 12.96
CA LEU A 182 -10.26 3.21 12.52
C LEU A 182 -9.28 4.38 12.68
N ASP A 183 -8.11 4.13 13.28
CA ASP A 183 -7.00 5.09 13.31
C ASP A 183 -6.37 5.21 11.91
N PHE A 184 -6.31 6.42 11.36
CA PHE A 184 -5.78 6.65 10.01
C PHE A 184 -4.25 6.59 9.92
N ILE A 185 -3.54 6.73 11.05
CA ILE A 185 -2.08 6.72 11.10
C ILE A 185 -1.59 5.29 11.29
N ASN A 186 -2.14 4.58 12.28
CA ASN A 186 -1.79 3.20 12.59
C ASN A 186 -3.05 2.32 12.63
N PRO A 187 -3.69 2.07 11.47
CA PRO A 187 -4.88 1.24 11.40
C PRO A 187 -4.55 -0.21 11.75
N ASP A 188 -5.42 -0.84 12.54
CA ASP A 188 -5.36 -2.27 12.85
C ASP A 188 -5.96 -3.09 11.69
N ILE A 189 -5.32 -3.03 10.52
CA ILE A 189 -5.68 -3.80 9.33
C ILE A 189 -4.60 -4.87 9.10
N GLU A 190 -5.03 -6.12 9.00
CA GLU A 190 -4.12 -7.25 8.74
C GLU A 190 -3.41 -7.10 7.38
N PRO A 191 -2.08 -7.30 7.32
CA PRO A 191 -1.37 -7.38 6.04
C PRO A 191 -1.96 -8.50 5.15
N GLY A 192 -2.14 -8.19 3.87
CA GLY A 192 -2.84 -9.07 2.92
C GLY A 192 -4.33 -8.79 2.78
N PHE A 193 -4.91 -7.91 3.62
CA PHE A 193 -6.33 -7.56 3.52
C PHE A 193 -6.61 -6.78 2.22
N PRO A 194 -7.52 -7.26 1.35
CA PRO A 194 -7.83 -6.59 0.10
C PRO A 194 -8.81 -5.43 0.33
N ILE A 195 -8.47 -4.25 -0.18
CA ILE A 195 -9.34 -3.08 -0.19
C ILE A 195 -9.54 -2.54 -1.60
N VAL A 196 -10.71 -1.93 -1.81
CA VAL A 196 -11.00 -1.09 -2.96
C VAL A 196 -10.76 0.35 -2.54
N ILE A 197 -10.14 1.14 -3.42
CA ILE A 197 -9.90 2.56 -3.22
C ILE A 197 -10.77 3.29 -4.24
N PRO A 198 -12.02 3.68 -3.90
CA PRO A 198 -12.94 4.31 -4.84
C PRO A 198 -12.39 5.65 -5.32
N GLY A 199 -12.44 5.89 -6.63
CA GLY A 199 -11.83 7.07 -7.25
C GLY A 199 -10.30 7.08 -7.22
N GLY A 200 -9.67 6.08 -6.58
CA GLY A 200 -8.22 5.96 -6.48
C GLY A 200 -7.58 5.73 -7.85
N SER A 201 -6.57 6.53 -8.15
CA SER A 201 -5.85 6.47 -9.41
C SER A 201 -4.38 6.16 -9.19
N ARG A 202 -3.72 5.67 -10.25
CA ARG A 202 -2.26 5.51 -10.30
C ARG A 202 -1.72 6.36 -11.44
N GLU A 203 -0.46 6.74 -11.33
CA GLU A 203 0.24 7.38 -12.46
C GLU A 203 0.10 6.46 -13.68
N THR A 204 -0.48 7.00 -14.76
CA THR A 204 -0.69 6.21 -15.97
C THR A 204 0.66 6.00 -16.63
N VAL A 205 1.11 4.75 -16.67
CA VAL A 205 2.24 4.37 -17.51
C VAL A 205 1.79 4.54 -18.96
N ASP A 206 2.50 5.35 -19.73
CA ASP A 206 2.26 5.43 -21.17
C ASP A 206 2.68 4.10 -21.81
N TRP A 207 1.72 3.18 -21.92
CA TRP A 207 1.89 1.88 -22.55
C TRP A 207 2.12 1.96 -24.07
N ARG A 208 1.90 3.14 -24.69
CA ARG A 208 2.27 3.38 -26.10
C ARG A 208 3.77 3.63 -26.22
N ALA A 209 4.41 4.07 -25.15
CA ALA A 209 5.86 4.20 -25.13
C ALA A 209 6.46 2.78 -25.20
N PRO A 210 7.28 2.49 -26.22
CA PRO A 210 7.92 1.19 -26.32
C PRO A 210 8.86 0.97 -25.15
N ARG A 211 8.88 -0.26 -24.61
CA ARG A 211 9.91 -0.67 -23.66
C ARG A 211 11.29 -0.43 -24.29
N ILE A 212 12.18 0.21 -23.54
CA ILE A 212 13.58 0.35 -23.95
C ILE A 212 14.26 -0.99 -23.67
N THR A 213 14.64 -1.68 -24.73
CA THR A 213 15.35 -2.97 -24.64
C THR A 213 16.72 -2.82 -25.29
N ARG A 214 17.67 -3.70 -24.94
CA ARG A 214 18.97 -3.76 -25.64
C ARG A 214 18.83 -4.15 -27.11
N ALA A 215 17.79 -4.88 -27.47
CA ALA A 215 17.50 -5.27 -28.85
C ALA A 215 17.03 -4.06 -29.69
N ASN A 216 16.36 -3.09 -29.07
CA ASN A 216 15.91 -1.87 -29.72
C ASN A 216 16.06 -0.64 -28.81
N PRO A 217 17.29 -0.17 -28.55
CA PRO A 217 17.53 0.96 -27.65
C PRO A 217 17.11 2.29 -28.27
N ALA A 218 16.98 2.36 -29.60
CA ALA A 218 16.51 3.54 -30.33
C ALA A 218 15.06 3.91 -30.01
N SER A 219 14.30 3.00 -29.41
CA SER A 219 12.94 3.25 -28.92
C SER A 219 12.89 4.35 -27.86
N ALA A 220 14.00 4.55 -27.13
CA ALA A 220 14.16 5.62 -26.14
C ALA A 220 14.00 7.03 -26.74
N ARG A 221 14.23 7.21 -28.05
CA ARG A 221 14.06 8.50 -28.73
C ARG A 221 12.64 9.06 -28.59
N ILE A 222 11.63 8.19 -28.47
CA ILE A 222 10.23 8.59 -28.30
C ILE A 222 10.02 9.29 -26.94
N LEU A 223 10.79 8.91 -25.93
CA LEU A 223 10.72 9.45 -24.56
C LEU A 223 11.57 10.71 -24.37
N GLY A 224 12.33 11.10 -25.39
CA GLY A 224 13.12 12.33 -25.42
C GLY A 224 14.62 12.12 -25.14
N PRO A 225 15.44 13.17 -25.37
CA PRO A 225 16.87 13.15 -25.11
C PRO A 225 17.22 12.78 -23.66
N GLY A 226 18.12 11.82 -23.49
CA GLY A 226 18.65 11.46 -22.17
C GLY A 226 17.65 10.80 -21.22
N PHE A 227 16.52 10.27 -21.72
CA PHE A 227 15.54 9.58 -20.89
C PHE A 227 16.19 8.46 -20.06
N CYS A 228 16.01 8.54 -18.74
CA CYS A 228 16.48 7.56 -17.77
C CYS A 228 15.24 6.99 -17.05
N GLY A 229 14.78 5.82 -17.50
CA GLY A 229 13.65 5.11 -16.91
C GLY A 229 14.05 3.73 -16.42
N SER A 230 13.06 2.90 -16.11
CA SER A 230 13.29 1.53 -15.63
C SER A 230 14.02 0.68 -16.68
N VAL A 231 14.99 -0.11 -16.23
CA VAL A 231 15.67 -1.10 -17.07
C VAL A 231 14.86 -2.39 -17.07
N TYR A 232 14.38 -2.82 -18.24
CA TYR A 232 13.46 -3.94 -18.36
C TYR A 232 14.11 -5.27 -18.77
N ASP A 233 15.32 -5.23 -19.33
CA ASP A 233 16.01 -6.42 -19.85
C ASP A 233 17.53 -6.19 -20.00
N GLY A 234 18.29 -7.29 -20.02
CA GLY A 234 19.74 -7.33 -20.20
C GLY A 234 20.56 -7.19 -18.92
N PRO A 235 21.89 -7.36 -19.01
CA PRO A 235 22.79 -7.15 -17.88
C PRO A 235 22.68 -5.71 -17.39
N VAL A 236 22.23 -5.56 -16.15
CA VAL A 236 22.18 -4.30 -15.41
C VAL A 236 23.58 -3.99 -14.90
N GLY A 237 23.92 -2.70 -14.78
CA GLY A 237 25.15 -2.26 -14.13
C GLY A 237 25.33 -2.94 -12.78
N ALA A 238 26.56 -3.33 -12.48
CA ALA A 238 26.88 -4.03 -11.23
C ALA A 238 26.83 -3.09 -10.00
N GLY A 239 26.70 -1.78 -10.21
CA GLY A 239 26.74 -0.77 -9.15
C GLY A 239 28.16 -0.45 -8.67
N TYR A 240 29.18 -0.99 -9.33
CA TYR A 240 30.59 -0.73 -9.07
C TYR A 240 31.16 0.13 -10.19
N PHE A 241 31.29 1.43 -9.93
CA PHE A 241 31.72 2.40 -10.94
C PHE A 241 33.23 2.43 -11.14
N VAL A 242 33.65 2.47 -12.40
CA VAL A 242 35.03 2.79 -12.81
C VAL A 242 35.18 4.26 -13.19
N TRP A 243 36.41 4.76 -13.25
CA TRP A 243 36.68 6.10 -13.76
C TRP A 243 36.31 6.21 -15.25
N PRO A 244 35.52 7.22 -15.67
CA PRO A 244 35.07 7.36 -17.06
C PRO A 244 36.15 7.93 -18.01
N THR A 245 37.35 8.22 -17.52
CA THR A 245 38.44 8.82 -18.28
C THR A 245 39.78 8.41 -17.66
N PRO A 246 40.93 8.48 -18.38
CA PRO A 246 42.24 8.26 -17.79
C PRO A 246 42.57 9.25 -16.66
N GLY A 247 42.01 10.46 -16.70
CA GLY A 247 42.14 11.46 -15.64
C GLY A 247 41.40 11.05 -14.36
N ARG A 248 41.99 11.33 -13.21
CA ARG A 248 41.39 11.03 -11.88
C ARG A 248 41.39 12.21 -10.93
N SER A 249 41.72 13.39 -11.44
CA SER A 249 41.68 14.63 -10.68
C SER A 249 40.30 15.27 -10.83
N ILE A 250 39.63 15.56 -9.72
CA ILE A 250 38.44 16.40 -9.74
C ILE A 250 38.89 17.85 -9.94
N SER A 251 38.22 18.55 -10.83
CA SER A 251 38.47 19.95 -11.19
C SER A 251 37.16 20.71 -11.20
N GLY A 252 37.14 21.96 -11.68
CA GLY A 252 35.90 22.69 -11.91
C GLY A 252 35.11 23.02 -10.64
N TYR A 253 33.78 23.04 -10.77
CA TYR A 253 32.87 23.45 -9.69
C TYR A 253 32.47 22.23 -8.84
N SER A 254 32.49 22.38 -7.51
CA SER A 254 32.15 21.30 -6.59
C SER A 254 30.70 20.83 -6.76
N PHE A 255 30.46 19.53 -6.56
CA PHE A 255 29.11 18.98 -6.62
C PHE A 255 28.14 19.70 -5.67
N SER A 256 26.98 20.07 -6.21
CA SER A 256 25.85 20.64 -5.47
C SER A 256 24.56 20.22 -6.14
N ILE A 257 23.65 19.58 -5.41
CA ILE A 257 22.40 19.04 -5.95
C ILE A 257 21.55 20.09 -6.69
N ASN A 258 21.62 21.35 -6.28
CA ASN A 258 20.79 22.43 -6.82
C ASN A 258 21.49 23.29 -7.89
N ILE A 259 22.82 23.27 -7.96
CA ILE A 259 23.60 24.22 -8.80
C ILE A 259 24.51 23.48 -9.77
N HIS A 260 25.14 22.40 -9.32
CA HIS A 260 26.08 21.62 -10.11
C HIS A 260 25.99 20.13 -9.74
N PRO A 261 24.94 19.42 -10.17
CA PRO A 261 24.73 18.01 -9.84
C PRO A 261 25.63 17.10 -10.69
N ALA A 262 26.89 17.48 -10.87
CA ALA A 262 27.86 16.80 -11.73
C ALA A 262 29.26 16.81 -11.11
N LEU A 263 30.13 15.97 -11.68
CA LEU A 263 31.54 15.87 -11.32
C LEU A 263 32.40 16.27 -12.52
N ASP A 264 33.18 17.33 -12.36
CA ASP A 264 34.11 17.77 -13.40
C ASP A 264 35.45 17.05 -13.22
N ILE A 265 35.78 16.16 -14.16
CA ILE A 265 37.05 15.41 -14.12
C ILE A 265 38.04 16.09 -15.06
N GLY A 266 39.17 16.52 -14.50
CA GLY A 266 40.25 17.14 -15.27
C GLY A 266 40.83 16.18 -16.30
N GLY A 267 41.00 16.66 -17.53
CA GLY A 267 41.52 15.90 -18.65
C GLY A 267 42.05 16.79 -19.77
N GLY A 268 42.69 16.17 -20.76
CA GLY A 268 43.12 16.82 -22.00
C GLY A 268 42.14 16.54 -23.13
N GLU A 269 42.14 17.41 -24.15
CA GLU A 269 41.41 17.16 -25.39
C GLU A 269 41.88 15.86 -26.04
N GLY A 270 40.93 15.05 -26.52
CA GLY A 270 41.21 13.74 -27.10
C GLY A 270 41.32 12.58 -26.10
N ASN A 271 41.20 12.84 -24.78
CA ASN A 271 41.09 11.76 -23.79
C ASN A 271 39.88 10.87 -24.10
N ALA A 272 40.09 9.56 -24.06
CA ALA A 272 39.00 8.59 -24.21
C ALA A 272 38.00 8.71 -23.04
N ILE A 273 36.72 8.60 -23.38
CA ILE A 273 35.61 8.57 -22.42
C ILE A 273 34.98 7.18 -22.45
N TYR A 274 34.80 6.59 -21.27
CA TYR A 274 34.26 5.26 -21.06
C TYR A 274 32.98 5.32 -20.23
N ALA A 275 32.09 4.35 -20.43
CA ALA A 275 30.99 4.13 -19.50
C ALA A 275 31.54 3.70 -18.13
N VAL A 276 30.97 4.22 -17.04
CA VAL A 276 31.39 3.89 -15.67
C VAL A 276 30.92 2.50 -15.21
N ASP A 277 29.92 1.93 -15.89
CA ASP A 277 29.35 0.60 -15.65
C ASP A 277 28.70 0.08 -16.94
N ALA A 278 28.27 -1.17 -16.93
CA ALA A 278 27.44 -1.74 -17.99
C ALA A 278 26.10 -1.00 -18.12
N GLY A 279 25.66 -0.80 -19.36
CA GLY A 279 24.41 -0.11 -19.65
C GLY A 279 24.06 -0.13 -21.13
N VAL A 280 23.08 0.70 -21.49
CA VAL A 280 22.53 0.81 -22.85
C VAL A 280 22.55 2.27 -23.26
N VAL A 281 23.12 2.56 -24.43
CA VAL A 281 23.12 3.92 -24.97
C VAL A 281 21.72 4.24 -25.50
N VAL A 282 21.02 5.14 -24.83
CA VAL A 282 19.64 5.56 -25.14
C VAL A 282 19.56 6.91 -25.86
N TYR A 283 20.65 7.68 -25.84
CA TYR A 283 20.74 8.99 -26.48
C TYR A 283 22.18 9.30 -26.89
N ALA A 284 22.35 9.95 -28.04
CA ALA A 284 23.59 10.57 -28.50
C ALA A 284 23.23 11.80 -29.36
N GLY A 285 23.79 12.96 -29.03
CA GLY A 285 23.50 14.22 -29.69
C GLY A 285 24.48 15.32 -29.28
N TRP A 286 24.30 16.52 -29.84
CA TRP A 286 25.10 17.73 -29.56
C TRP A 286 24.19 18.88 -29.10
#